data_AF-A0A7M5XLI0-F1
#
_entry.id   AF-A0A7M5XLI0-F1
#
_cell.length_a   1.000
_cell.length_b   1.000
_cell.length_c   1.000
_cell.angle_alpha   90.00
_cell.angle_beta   90.00
_cell.angle_gamma   90.00
#
_symmetry.space_group_name_H-M   'P 1'
#
loop_
_entity.id
_entity.type
_entity.pdbx_description
1 polymer ?
#
loop_
_entity_poly.entity_id
_entity_poly.type
_entity_poly.pdbx_seq_one_letter_code
_entity_poly.pdbx_strand_id
1 'polypeptide(L)'
;MWTGDKVIPEVITKESIKELGEVLQRKPVIWDNIHANDYDQRRVFLGGYHGRPVELYPYLNGILTNPNCEFEANFIAIHTLGTWCRIANSVQDSSSFDVQMVDLSDEVCVTPPETPVVPDVPEVDCEMSDELLPSLTAADVTSVIASYNYSEALKLALEEWLIEFNLNKKAPLKSYSKRNLKTQVINGQSVLTAKSYDLDVIGTAKETIETMKEDKSKLMALSHENLQLLTEMFCLPYEHGTKGNQLLSDFEWLLENVSDIYEEPPSKEKVSKWFEKLLQCDEKSQEVYNLFTNFSKIPNEAILYDLYPYIWDVKEVVSALESYVHWLSDSIACNLSIDTIKRSHNGLNIAINKLPIMNEFVEPWHIRYIGGLTGALHRMLPFQGGYIYLGQAPDIPTSAVLKTRSYSPSDKDSLYRFNRGVVDKSEVPMETTEDDIAFDYDIGVFSSFNSKTLFLIEDDEKELCGYVAAVSDNKQFVDHITDKWLPEVNTKYSETKTDRKLPHVDKPDEWKAPNSSHFILKLDSKVYEECILKRVINTVLSVLKTSGATTVYHKLDGVTNQDFFLELGFFPVQGDEKMFWRSL
;
A
#
# COMPACT_ATOMS: atom_id res chain seq x y z
N MET A 1 -19.79 -5.83 -29.61
CA MET A 1 -19.23 -5.02 -28.53
C MET A 1 -17.84 -4.58 -28.95
N TRP A 2 -17.35 -3.45 -28.44
CA TRP A 2 -16.04 -2.88 -28.77
C TRP A 2 -15.43 -2.24 -27.53
N THR A 3 -14.13 -2.42 -27.30
CA THR A 3 -13.45 -1.86 -26.12
C THR A 3 -12.86 -0.49 -26.39
N GLY A 4 -12.54 -0.17 -27.65
CA GLY A 4 -11.76 0.99 -28.06
C GLY A 4 -10.53 0.53 -28.86
N ASP A 5 -9.58 1.42 -29.14
CA ASP A 5 -8.33 1.13 -29.85
C ASP A 5 -7.36 0.23 -29.06
N LYS A 6 -7.62 0.04 -27.77
CA LYS A 6 -6.91 -0.83 -26.82
C LYS A 6 -7.87 -1.77 -26.10
N VAL A 7 -7.30 -2.73 -25.36
CA VAL A 7 -8.07 -3.48 -24.37
C VAL A 7 -8.57 -2.54 -23.27
N ILE A 8 -7.70 -1.62 -22.82
CA ILE A 8 -8.04 -0.57 -21.86
C ILE A 8 -7.70 0.79 -22.48
N PRO A 9 -8.63 1.44 -23.19
CA PRO A 9 -8.36 2.73 -23.80
C PRO A 9 -8.33 3.82 -22.72
N GLU A 10 -7.32 4.69 -22.80
CA GLU A 10 -7.28 5.91 -22.00
C GLU A 10 -8.40 6.87 -22.42
N VAL A 11 -8.59 7.04 -23.74
CA VAL A 11 -9.63 7.88 -24.33
C VAL A 11 -10.31 7.11 -25.47
N ILE A 12 -11.63 7.22 -25.59
CA ILE A 12 -12.37 6.79 -26.79
C ILE A 12 -12.88 8.05 -27.49
N THR A 13 -12.42 8.29 -28.72
CA THR A 13 -12.78 9.50 -29.47
C THR A 13 -14.02 9.31 -30.32
N LYS A 14 -14.72 10.42 -30.61
CA LYS A 14 -15.90 10.42 -31.50
C LYS A 14 -15.55 9.94 -32.91
N GLU A 15 -14.36 10.31 -33.37
CA GLU A 15 -13.82 9.96 -34.66
C GLU A 15 -13.64 8.44 -34.77
N SER A 16 -13.04 7.80 -33.75
CA SER A 16 -12.87 6.35 -33.71
C SER A 16 -14.20 5.58 -33.74
N ILE A 17 -15.23 6.09 -33.06
CA ILE A 17 -16.55 5.48 -33.04
C ILE A 17 -17.29 5.65 -34.38
N LYS A 18 -17.12 6.81 -35.05
CA LYS A 18 -17.70 7.03 -36.38
C LYS A 18 -17.08 6.10 -37.41
N GLU A 19 -15.74 6.02 -37.45
CA GLU A 19 -15.01 5.11 -38.33
C GLU A 19 -15.45 3.66 -38.09
N LEU A 20 -15.52 3.24 -36.82
CA LEU A 20 -15.99 1.91 -36.48
C LEU A 20 -17.45 1.68 -36.91
N GLY A 21 -18.33 2.67 -36.74
CA GLY A 21 -19.73 2.60 -37.14
C GLY A 21 -19.90 2.45 -38.66
N GLU A 22 -19.07 3.13 -39.45
CA GLU A 22 -19.01 2.99 -40.91
C GLU A 22 -18.56 1.59 -41.32
N VAL A 23 -17.58 0.99 -40.64
CA VAL A 23 -17.14 -0.39 -40.95
C VAL A 23 -18.18 -1.42 -40.51
N LEU A 24 -18.71 -1.29 -39.30
CA LEU A 24 -19.67 -2.24 -38.72
C LEU A 24 -21.08 -2.12 -39.32
N GLN A 25 -21.38 -1.00 -39.99
CA GLN A 25 -22.72 -0.63 -40.48
C GLN A 25 -23.79 -0.63 -39.37
N ARG A 26 -23.39 -0.33 -38.14
CA ARG A 26 -24.24 -0.20 -36.95
C ARG A 26 -23.52 0.55 -35.84
N LYS A 27 -24.29 1.21 -34.97
CA LYS A 27 -23.76 1.80 -33.74
C LYS A 27 -23.21 0.68 -32.82
N PRO A 28 -21.96 0.79 -32.34
CA PRO A 28 -21.40 -0.21 -31.43
C PRO A 28 -21.99 -0.09 -30.03
N VAL A 29 -21.91 -1.20 -29.28
CA VAL A 29 -22.03 -1.19 -27.81
C VAL A 29 -20.61 -1.22 -27.26
N ILE A 30 -20.27 -0.26 -26.39
CA ILE A 30 -18.97 -0.23 -25.73
C ILE A 30 -18.95 -1.25 -24.60
N TRP A 31 -17.90 -2.08 -24.55
CA TRP A 31 -17.50 -2.85 -23.39
C TRP A 31 -16.32 -2.10 -22.77
N ASP A 32 -16.53 -1.37 -21.70
CA ASP A 32 -15.52 -0.45 -21.16
C ASP A 32 -14.70 -1.11 -20.05
N ASN A 33 -13.39 -1.21 -20.24
CA ASN A 33 -12.47 -1.78 -19.26
C ASN A 33 -11.70 -0.70 -18.46
N ILE A 34 -12.10 0.57 -18.52
CA ILE A 34 -11.43 1.66 -17.79
C ILE A 34 -11.28 1.40 -16.28
N HIS A 35 -12.19 0.64 -15.67
CA HIS A 35 -12.12 0.25 -14.25
C HIS A 35 -11.81 -1.23 -14.02
N ALA A 36 -11.48 -2.00 -15.07
CA ALA A 36 -11.12 -3.40 -14.92
C ALA A 36 -9.78 -3.54 -14.19
N ASN A 37 -9.62 -4.50 -13.29
CA ASN A 37 -8.36 -4.75 -12.55
C ASN A 37 -7.91 -6.22 -12.54
N ASP A 38 -8.56 -7.09 -13.30
CA ASP A 38 -8.26 -8.52 -13.39
C ASP A 38 -6.83 -8.82 -13.90
N TYR A 39 -6.28 -7.94 -14.72
CA TYR A 39 -4.92 -8.04 -15.26
C TYR A 39 -3.80 -7.71 -14.24
N ASP A 40 -4.12 -6.98 -13.17
CA ASP A 40 -3.18 -6.64 -12.11
C ASP A 40 -3.93 -6.51 -10.78
N GLN A 41 -4.02 -7.64 -10.06
CA GLN A 41 -4.72 -7.73 -8.77
C GLN A 41 -4.13 -6.83 -7.67
N ARG A 42 -3.00 -6.15 -7.91
CA ARG A 42 -2.45 -5.14 -7.00
C ARG A 42 -3.07 -3.77 -7.18
N ARG A 43 -3.85 -3.58 -8.24
CA ARG A 43 -4.50 -2.31 -8.58
C ARG A 43 -6.00 -2.39 -8.32
N VAL A 44 -6.55 -1.26 -7.89
CA VAL A 44 -7.98 -1.02 -7.80
C VAL A 44 -8.21 0.39 -8.34
N PHE A 45 -9.35 0.61 -8.98
CA PHE A 45 -9.69 1.86 -9.65
C PHE A 45 -10.91 2.49 -9.00
N LEU A 46 -10.65 3.59 -8.30
CA LEU A 46 -11.59 4.39 -7.53
C LEU A 46 -11.71 5.81 -8.10
N GLY A 47 -11.08 6.10 -9.24
CA GLY A 47 -11.33 7.32 -10.02
C GLY A 47 -12.70 7.30 -10.71
N GLY A 48 -13.25 8.49 -11.00
CA GLY A 48 -14.51 8.61 -11.75
C GLY A 48 -14.40 8.15 -13.21
N TYR A 49 -15.54 7.94 -13.87
CA TYR A 49 -15.59 7.63 -15.30
C TYR A 49 -15.05 8.81 -16.13
N HIS A 50 -14.04 8.58 -16.97
CA HIS A 50 -13.32 9.62 -17.70
C HIS A 50 -12.88 9.18 -19.11
N GLY A 51 -12.46 10.12 -19.95
CA GLY A 51 -11.92 9.84 -21.30
C GLY A 51 -12.96 9.45 -22.36
N ARG A 52 -14.25 9.54 -22.04
CA ARG A 52 -15.36 9.27 -22.98
C ARG A 52 -16.23 10.53 -23.10
N PRO A 53 -16.02 11.39 -24.11
CA PRO A 53 -16.82 12.59 -24.32
C PRO A 53 -18.32 12.26 -24.45
N VAL A 54 -19.22 13.11 -23.94
CA VAL A 54 -20.68 12.89 -24.02
C VAL A 54 -21.18 12.88 -25.47
N GLU A 55 -20.42 13.50 -26.37
CA GLU A 55 -20.64 13.55 -27.82
C GLU A 55 -20.52 12.18 -28.50
N LEU A 56 -20.02 11.16 -27.80
CA LEU A 56 -20.05 9.77 -28.25
C LEU A 56 -21.48 9.21 -28.26
N TYR A 57 -22.30 9.63 -27.29
CA TYR A 57 -23.58 8.98 -26.97
C TYR A 57 -24.52 8.81 -28.19
N PRO A 58 -24.69 9.81 -29.09
CA PRO A 58 -25.53 9.64 -30.27
C PRO A 58 -25.04 8.55 -31.25
N TYR A 59 -23.77 8.16 -31.19
CA TYR A 59 -23.15 7.17 -32.08
C TYR A 59 -23.07 5.77 -31.46
N LEU A 60 -23.54 5.60 -30.23
CA LEU A 60 -23.50 4.34 -29.50
C LEU A 60 -24.91 3.70 -29.40
N ASN A 61 -24.94 2.38 -29.25
CA ASN A 61 -26.14 1.63 -28.86
C ASN A 61 -26.16 1.30 -27.36
N GLY A 62 -25.09 1.65 -26.63
CA GLY A 62 -24.99 1.45 -25.19
C GLY A 62 -23.55 1.40 -24.72
N ILE A 63 -23.37 1.47 -23.40
CA ILE A 63 -22.10 1.30 -22.70
C ILE A 63 -22.33 0.28 -21.58
N LEU A 64 -21.47 -0.73 -21.54
CA LEU A 64 -21.40 -1.72 -20.47
C LEU A 64 -20.01 -1.61 -19.85
N THR A 65 -19.93 -1.19 -18.58
CA THR A 65 -18.65 -1.17 -17.87
C THR A 65 -18.32 -2.56 -17.32
N ASN A 66 -17.05 -2.96 -17.47
CA ASN A 66 -16.44 -4.12 -16.83
C ASN A 66 -15.49 -3.59 -15.74
N PRO A 67 -15.95 -3.51 -14.48
CA PRO A 67 -15.26 -2.76 -13.44
C PRO A 67 -14.30 -3.66 -12.63
N ASN A 68 -13.95 -3.26 -11.40
CA ASN A 68 -13.04 -4.02 -10.54
C ASN A 68 -13.65 -5.38 -10.16
N CYS A 69 -12.77 -6.34 -9.86
CA CYS A 69 -13.12 -7.67 -9.36
C CYS A 69 -13.81 -7.63 -7.99
N GLU A 70 -13.40 -6.67 -7.15
CA GLU A 70 -13.96 -6.36 -5.84
C GLU A 70 -15.28 -5.61 -6.02
N PHE A 71 -16.36 -6.17 -5.46
CA PHE A 71 -17.71 -5.67 -5.70
C PHE A 71 -17.90 -4.28 -5.11
N GLU A 72 -17.44 -4.08 -3.86
CA GLU A 72 -17.65 -2.85 -3.12
C GLU A 72 -16.75 -1.70 -3.65
N ALA A 73 -15.70 -2.02 -4.40
CA ALA A 73 -14.82 -1.03 -5.06
C ALA A 73 -15.51 -0.32 -6.24
N ASN A 74 -16.66 -0.80 -6.70
CA ASN A 74 -17.29 -0.34 -7.93
C ASN A 74 -18.31 0.78 -7.75
N PHE A 75 -18.50 1.28 -6.53
CA PHE A 75 -19.47 2.35 -6.24
C PHE A 75 -19.21 3.58 -7.13
N ILE A 76 -17.98 4.10 -7.12
CA ILE A 76 -17.62 5.30 -7.89
C ILE A 76 -17.73 5.04 -9.40
N ALA A 77 -17.21 3.90 -9.87
CA ALA A 77 -17.23 3.54 -11.28
C ALA A 77 -18.65 3.52 -11.86
N ILE A 78 -19.59 2.90 -11.14
CA ILE A 78 -20.99 2.79 -11.55
C ILE A 78 -21.72 4.13 -11.37
N HIS A 79 -21.52 4.80 -10.23
CA HIS A 79 -22.18 6.08 -9.93
C HIS A 79 -21.82 7.16 -10.97
N THR A 80 -20.53 7.32 -11.26
CA THR A 80 -20.06 8.33 -12.22
C THR A 80 -20.43 8.01 -13.67
N LEU A 81 -20.45 6.72 -14.07
CA LEU A 81 -21.03 6.31 -15.35
C LEU A 81 -22.53 6.63 -15.43
N GLY A 82 -23.29 6.40 -14.34
CA GLY A 82 -24.71 6.76 -14.26
C GLY A 82 -24.94 8.27 -14.44
N THR A 83 -24.11 9.09 -13.79
CA THR A 83 -24.12 10.55 -13.98
C THR A 83 -23.77 10.94 -15.42
N TRP A 84 -22.77 10.31 -16.02
CA TRP A 84 -22.41 10.51 -17.42
C TRP A 84 -23.58 10.20 -18.36
N CYS A 85 -24.26 9.07 -18.17
CA CYS A 85 -25.42 8.67 -18.98
C CYS A 85 -26.59 9.67 -18.87
N ARG A 86 -26.88 10.18 -17.66
CA ARG A 86 -27.94 11.17 -17.44
C ARG A 86 -27.64 12.48 -18.19
N ILE A 87 -26.41 12.96 -18.11
CA ILE A 87 -25.98 14.19 -18.80
C ILE A 87 -25.96 13.99 -20.32
N ALA A 88 -25.44 12.85 -20.79
CA ALA A 88 -25.41 12.56 -22.22
C ALA A 88 -26.83 12.49 -22.83
N ASN A 89 -27.79 11.92 -22.10
CA ASN A 89 -29.18 11.87 -22.52
C ASN A 89 -29.84 13.27 -22.55
N SER A 90 -29.60 14.11 -21.54
CA SER A 90 -30.18 15.46 -21.50
C SER A 90 -29.64 16.38 -22.62
N VAL A 91 -28.37 16.23 -22.99
CA VAL A 91 -27.76 16.91 -24.15
C VAL A 91 -28.37 16.43 -25.47
N GLN A 92 -28.68 15.14 -25.59
CA GLN A 92 -29.36 14.62 -26.77
C GLN A 92 -30.78 15.17 -26.90
N ASP A 93 -31.54 15.20 -25.81
CA ASP A 93 -32.92 15.72 -25.80
C ASP A 93 -32.94 17.21 -26.16
N SER A 94 -32.05 18.04 -25.59
CA SER A 94 -31.99 19.47 -25.91
C SER A 94 -31.61 19.74 -27.36
N SER A 95 -30.71 18.95 -27.95
CA SER A 95 -30.35 19.05 -29.38
C SER A 95 -31.48 18.61 -30.33
N SER A 96 -32.47 17.84 -29.84
CA SER A 96 -33.62 17.39 -30.62
C SER A 96 -34.76 18.42 -30.69
N PHE A 97 -34.81 19.37 -29.75
CA PHE A 97 -35.80 20.47 -29.75
C PHE A 97 -35.45 21.63 -30.70
N ASP A 98 -34.20 21.75 -31.14
CA ASP A 98 -33.77 22.81 -32.08
C ASP A 98 -34.09 22.53 -33.56
N VAL A 99 -34.80 21.44 -33.87
CA VAL A 99 -35.26 21.12 -35.23
C VAL A 99 -36.77 20.86 -35.26
N GLN A 100 -37.58 21.89 -34.98
CA GLN A 100 -38.95 21.99 -35.48
C GLN A 100 -39.49 23.44 -35.40
N MET A 101 -38.91 24.34 -36.19
CA MET A 101 -39.66 25.51 -36.66
C MET A 101 -40.48 25.09 -37.88
N VAL A 102 -41.62 24.43 -37.63
CA VAL A 102 -42.69 24.32 -38.63
C VAL A 102 -43.79 25.28 -38.21
N ASP A 103 -43.84 26.37 -38.96
CA ASP A 103 -44.94 27.31 -39.07
C ASP A 103 -46.27 26.56 -39.25
N LEU A 104 -47.27 26.86 -38.41
CA LEU A 104 -48.70 26.76 -38.72
C LEU A 104 -49.53 27.33 -37.56
N SER A 105 -49.99 28.56 -37.77
CA SER A 105 -51.18 29.13 -37.18
C SER A 105 -52.43 28.29 -37.52
N ASP A 106 -53.23 27.94 -36.51
CA ASP A 106 -54.66 28.28 -36.40
C ASP A 106 -55.39 27.42 -35.35
N GLU A 107 -56.48 28.00 -34.86
CA GLU A 107 -57.30 27.69 -33.69
C GLU A 107 -57.88 26.26 -33.59
N VAL A 108 -58.17 25.80 -32.36
CA VAL A 108 -59.54 25.68 -31.78
C VAL A 108 -59.52 24.84 -30.50
N CYS A 109 -60.18 25.40 -29.48
CA CYS A 109 -60.42 24.87 -28.14
C CYS A 109 -61.50 23.77 -28.14
N VAL A 110 -61.25 22.59 -27.56
CA VAL A 110 -62.30 21.64 -27.14
C VAL A 110 -61.89 20.90 -25.85
N THR A 111 -62.82 20.90 -24.89
CA THR A 111 -62.81 20.30 -23.54
C THR A 111 -62.78 18.76 -23.51
N PRO A 112 -62.34 18.12 -22.40
CA PRO A 112 -62.30 16.66 -22.28
C PRO A 112 -63.59 16.07 -21.68
N PRO A 113 -63.95 14.81 -22.00
CA PRO A 113 -64.87 14.05 -21.16
C PRO A 113 -64.20 12.81 -20.52
N GLU A 114 -64.33 12.79 -19.19
CA GLU A 114 -64.81 11.71 -18.32
C GLU A 114 -64.21 10.29 -18.39
N THR A 115 -63.73 9.89 -17.21
CA THR A 115 -63.36 8.55 -16.76
C THR A 115 -64.56 7.61 -16.59
N PRO A 116 -64.37 6.29 -16.71
CA PRO A 116 -65.21 5.31 -16.03
C PRO A 116 -64.46 4.57 -14.90
N VAL A 117 -65.27 4.08 -13.98
CA VAL A 117 -65.00 3.70 -12.59
C VAL A 117 -65.18 2.17 -12.40
N VAL A 118 -64.23 1.50 -11.70
CA VAL A 118 -64.35 0.31 -10.79
C VAL A 118 -64.44 -1.12 -11.45
N PRO A 119 -64.02 -2.26 -10.80
CA PRO A 119 -63.75 -2.51 -9.35
C PRO A 119 -62.47 -3.23 -8.90
N ASP A 120 -62.11 -2.92 -7.64
CA ASP A 120 -61.63 -3.74 -6.50
C ASP A 120 -61.04 -5.14 -6.71
N VAL A 121 -59.77 -5.29 -6.28
CA VAL A 121 -59.12 -6.55 -5.88
C VAL A 121 -58.41 -6.30 -4.54
N PRO A 122 -58.44 -7.25 -3.57
CA PRO A 122 -58.13 -6.94 -2.17
C PRO A 122 -56.64 -6.71 -1.91
N GLU A 123 -56.39 -5.75 -1.02
CA GLU A 123 -55.10 -5.42 -0.42
C GLU A 123 -54.47 -6.62 0.30
N VAL A 124 -53.18 -6.85 0.03
CA VAL A 124 -52.31 -7.62 0.91
C VAL A 124 -51.28 -6.64 1.43
N ASP A 125 -51.45 -6.25 2.68
CA ASP A 125 -50.53 -5.39 3.43
C ASP A 125 -49.16 -6.06 3.56
N CYS A 126 -48.17 -5.48 2.90
CA CYS A 126 -46.76 -5.58 3.28
C CYS A 126 -46.21 -4.16 3.25
N GLU A 127 -46.36 -3.44 4.36
CA GLU A 127 -45.64 -2.20 4.62
C GLU A 127 -44.14 -2.50 4.68
N MET A 128 -43.46 -2.39 3.53
CA MET A 128 -42.07 -1.94 3.49
C MET A 128 -42.12 -0.44 3.24
N SER A 129 -41.69 0.33 4.23
CA SER A 129 -41.49 1.77 4.08
C SER A 129 -40.37 2.01 3.08
N ASP A 130 -40.74 2.28 1.83
CA ASP A 130 -39.88 2.87 0.80
C ASP A 130 -39.58 4.33 1.19
N GLU A 131 -38.67 4.52 2.16
CA GLU A 131 -37.95 5.80 2.28
C GLU A 131 -36.94 5.86 1.13
N LEU A 132 -37.46 6.22 -0.05
CA LEU A 132 -36.66 6.69 -1.18
C LEU A 132 -35.85 7.90 -0.71
N LEU A 133 -34.53 7.73 -0.69
CA LEU A 133 -33.54 8.82 -0.54
C LEU A 133 -33.92 10.01 -1.43
N PRO A 134 -33.63 11.25 -1.00
CA PRO A 134 -34.04 12.44 -1.75
C PRO A 134 -33.35 12.44 -3.12
N SER A 135 -34.14 12.18 -4.17
CA SER A 135 -33.70 12.31 -5.55
C SER A 135 -33.26 13.75 -5.79
N LEU A 136 -32.02 13.94 -6.25
CA LEU A 136 -31.49 15.22 -6.74
C LEU A 136 -32.54 15.92 -7.61
N THR A 137 -32.84 17.19 -7.32
CA THR A 137 -33.94 17.88 -8.01
C THR A 137 -33.54 18.21 -9.44
N ALA A 138 -34.53 18.33 -10.33
CA ALA A 138 -34.30 18.79 -11.70
C ALA A 138 -33.58 20.16 -11.74
N ALA A 139 -33.72 20.99 -10.71
CA ALA A 139 -33.04 22.28 -10.59
C ALA A 139 -31.53 22.13 -10.28
N ASP A 140 -31.14 21.16 -9.43
CA ASP A 140 -29.73 20.85 -9.14
C ASP A 140 -29.03 20.34 -10.39
N VAL A 141 -29.71 19.48 -11.14
CA VAL A 141 -29.27 18.95 -12.43
C VAL A 141 -29.11 20.07 -13.46
N THR A 142 -30.03 21.05 -13.50
CA THR A 142 -30.03 22.15 -14.48
C THR A 142 -28.83 23.08 -14.36
N SER A 143 -28.24 23.23 -13.17
CA SER A 143 -27.04 24.06 -12.98
C SER A 143 -25.74 23.42 -13.50
N VAL A 144 -25.75 22.10 -13.74
CA VAL A 144 -24.61 21.28 -14.22
C VAL A 144 -24.67 21.03 -15.74
N ILE A 145 -25.74 21.49 -16.43
CA ILE A 145 -26.02 21.19 -17.85
C ILE A 145 -25.24 22.12 -18.80
N ALA A 146 -23.94 21.90 -18.92
CA ALA A 146 -23.20 22.28 -20.13
C ALA A 146 -22.30 21.14 -20.65
N SER A 147 -21.78 20.30 -19.76
CA SER A 147 -20.89 19.18 -20.10
C SER A 147 -20.64 18.30 -18.89
N TYR A 148 -20.46 16.99 -19.06
CA TYR A 148 -20.01 16.11 -17.98
C TYR A 148 -18.68 16.60 -17.40
N ASN A 149 -18.67 16.94 -16.11
CA ASN A 149 -17.47 17.31 -15.36
C ASN A 149 -17.06 16.16 -14.43
N TYR A 150 -15.88 15.59 -14.68
CA TYR A 150 -15.33 14.48 -13.92
C TYR A 150 -15.22 14.80 -12.41
N SER A 151 -14.71 15.98 -12.05
CA SER A 151 -14.44 16.34 -10.65
C SER A 151 -15.73 16.50 -9.86
N GLU A 152 -16.77 17.06 -10.47
CA GLU A 152 -18.09 17.22 -9.84
C GLU A 152 -18.79 15.86 -9.68
N ALA A 153 -18.75 15.01 -10.72
CA ALA A 153 -19.32 13.67 -10.65
C ALA A 153 -18.64 12.80 -9.59
N LEU A 154 -17.31 12.89 -9.46
CA LEU A 154 -16.56 12.21 -8.42
C LEU A 154 -16.92 12.73 -7.03
N LYS A 155 -17.02 14.06 -6.85
CA LYS A 155 -17.40 14.66 -5.57
C LYS A 155 -18.77 14.16 -5.09
N LEU A 156 -19.77 14.15 -5.97
CA LEU A 156 -21.10 13.61 -5.66
C LEU A 156 -21.03 12.12 -5.28
N ALA A 157 -20.27 11.33 -6.05
CA ALA A 157 -20.08 9.91 -5.75
C ALA A 157 -19.44 9.69 -4.37
N LEU A 158 -18.47 10.53 -3.98
CA LEU A 158 -17.78 10.44 -2.69
C LEU A 158 -18.70 10.79 -1.52
N GLU A 159 -19.54 11.81 -1.67
CA GLU A 159 -20.52 12.21 -0.65
C GLU A 159 -21.53 11.09 -0.38
N GLU A 160 -22.03 10.44 -1.43
CA GLU A 160 -22.95 9.30 -1.30
C GLU A 160 -22.24 8.04 -0.79
N TRP A 161 -21.04 7.73 -1.29
CA TRP A 161 -20.31 6.53 -0.87
C TRP A 161 -19.92 6.58 0.60
N LEU A 162 -19.60 7.77 1.13
CA LEU A 162 -19.27 7.97 2.54
C LEU A 162 -20.36 7.45 3.50
N ILE A 163 -21.62 7.48 3.09
CA ILE A 163 -22.75 6.94 3.86
C ILE A 163 -22.58 5.43 4.05
N GLU A 164 -22.20 4.71 3.00
CA GLU A 164 -22.05 3.25 2.99
C GLU A 164 -20.97 2.75 3.97
N PHE A 165 -19.88 3.51 4.16
CA PHE A 165 -18.83 3.16 5.13
C PHE A 165 -19.35 3.09 6.56
N ASN A 166 -20.40 3.86 6.88
CA ASN A 166 -20.99 3.94 8.21
C ASN A 166 -22.08 2.89 8.45
N LEU A 167 -22.48 2.14 7.42
CA LEU A 167 -23.49 1.10 7.55
C LEU A 167 -22.90 -0.18 8.16
N ASN A 168 -23.64 -0.80 9.08
CA ASN A 168 -23.27 -2.11 9.63
C ASN A 168 -23.63 -3.22 8.65
N LYS A 169 -22.70 -3.55 7.76
CA LYS A 169 -22.82 -4.64 6.79
C LYS A 169 -21.77 -5.71 7.09
N LYS A 170 -22.19 -6.96 7.25
CA LYS A 170 -21.28 -8.10 7.47
C LYS A 170 -20.68 -8.56 6.15
N ALA A 171 -19.40 -8.92 6.17
CA ALA A 171 -18.77 -9.55 5.02
C ALA A 171 -19.36 -10.96 4.83
N PRO A 172 -19.67 -11.38 3.60
CA PRO A 172 -19.99 -12.78 3.35
C PRO A 172 -18.78 -13.64 3.71
N LEU A 173 -18.95 -14.68 4.53
CA LEU A 173 -17.91 -15.61 5.03
C LEU A 173 -16.97 -16.23 3.95
N LYS A 174 -17.24 -16.02 2.66
CA LYS A 174 -16.45 -16.52 1.51
C LYS A 174 -15.74 -15.41 0.72
N SER A 175 -15.84 -14.13 1.13
CA SER A 175 -15.17 -13.01 0.44
C SER A 175 -13.82 -12.61 1.03
N TYR A 176 -13.28 -13.38 1.99
CA TYR A 176 -11.88 -13.24 2.39
C TYR A 176 -11.01 -13.26 1.13
N SER A 177 -10.32 -12.16 0.89
CA SER A 177 -9.80 -11.67 -0.40
C SER A 177 -9.46 -12.76 -1.44
N LYS A 178 -9.96 -12.62 -2.67
CA LYS A 178 -9.57 -13.46 -3.83
C LYS A 178 -8.07 -13.41 -4.14
N ARG A 179 -7.30 -12.49 -3.53
CA ARG A 179 -5.83 -12.51 -3.55
C ARG A 179 -5.24 -13.74 -2.86
N ASN A 180 -5.98 -14.42 -1.98
CA ASN A 180 -5.51 -15.57 -1.17
C ASN A 180 -5.53 -16.92 -1.91
N LEU A 181 -5.59 -16.89 -3.24
CA LEU A 181 -5.56 -18.09 -4.07
C LEU A 181 -4.10 -18.55 -4.26
N LYS A 182 -3.73 -19.70 -3.68
CA LYS A 182 -2.48 -20.38 -4.05
C LYS A 182 -2.76 -21.22 -5.30
N THR A 183 -1.82 -21.18 -6.25
CA THR A 183 -1.81 -22.12 -7.37
C THR A 183 -1.35 -23.48 -6.84
N GLN A 184 -2.25 -24.45 -6.78
CA GLN A 184 -1.91 -25.85 -6.56
C GLN A 184 -1.91 -26.60 -7.88
N VAL A 185 -0.90 -27.44 -8.10
CA VAL A 185 -0.90 -28.35 -9.24
C VAL A 185 -1.65 -29.62 -8.84
N ILE A 186 -2.90 -29.74 -9.29
CA ILE A 186 -3.71 -30.95 -9.10
C ILE A 186 -3.70 -31.70 -10.44
N ASN A 187 -3.22 -32.94 -10.45
CA ASN A 187 -3.13 -33.77 -11.65
C ASN A 187 -2.40 -33.11 -12.84
N GLY A 188 -1.37 -32.31 -12.58
CA GLY A 188 -0.60 -31.62 -13.63
C GLY A 188 -1.27 -30.36 -14.19
N GLN A 189 -2.41 -29.94 -13.65
CA GLN A 189 -3.05 -28.67 -13.97
C GLN A 189 -2.94 -27.69 -12.80
N SER A 190 -2.55 -26.45 -13.10
CA SER A 190 -2.57 -25.34 -12.14
C SER A 190 -4.00 -24.96 -11.81
N VAL A 191 -4.44 -25.25 -10.60
CA VAL A 191 -5.75 -24.89 -10.05
C VAL A 191 -5.55 -23.83 -8.97
N LEU A 192 -6.29 -22.72 -9.06
CA LEU A 192 -6.33 -21.70 -8.03
C LEU A 192 -7.24 -22.19 -6.90
N THR A 193 -6.64 -22.51 -5.75
CA THR A 193 -7.36 -22.94 -4.55
C THR A 193 -7.29 -21.85 -3.49
N ALA A 194 -8.45 -21.44 -2.96
CA ALA A 194 -8.51 -20.64 -1.75
C ALA A 194 -7.97 -21.49 -0.60
N LYS A 195 -7.15 -20.90 0.29
CA LYS A 195 -6.88 -21.54 1.59
C LYS A 195 -8.23 -21.81 2.25
N SER A 196 -8.62 -23.06 2.41
CA SER A 196 -9.60 -23.41 3.42
C SER A 196 -8.95 -23.09 4.77
N TYR A 197 -9.57 -22.24 5.57
CA TYR A 197 -9.19 -22.14 6.97
C TYR A 197 -9.29 -23.53 7.57
N ASP A 198 -8.15 -24.09 8.00
CA ASP A 198 -8.20 -25.08 9.06
C ASP A 198 -8.75 -24.34 10.27
N LEU A 199 -9.90 -24.81 10.74
CA LEU A 199 -10.62 -24.31 11.90
C LEU A 199 -9.83 -24.51 13.22
N ASP A 200 -8.53 -24.78 13.17
CA ASP A 200 -7.68 -24.97 14.33
C ASP A 200 -6.88 -23.71 14.72
N VAL A 201 -6.91 -22.63 13.91
CA VAL A 201 -6.36 -21.29 14.25
C VAL A 201 -7.38 -20.42 15.03
N ILE A 202 -8.35 -21.06 15.71
CA ILE A 202 -9.44 -20.37 16.43
C ILE A 202 -8.94 -19.55 17.64
N GLY A 203 -7.77 -19.85 18.20
CA GLY A 203 -7.21 -19.13 19.36
C GLY A 203 -6.83 -17.69 19.03
N THR A 204 -5.89 -17.51 18.09
CA THR A 204 -5.37 -16.21 17.68
C THR A 204 -6.45 -15.37 16.98
N ALA A 205 -7.27 -15.98 16.13
CA ALA A 205 -8.37 -15.29 15.48
C ALA A 205 -9.42 -14.76 16.48
N LYS A 206 -9.68 -15.48 17.60
CA LYS A 206 -10.59 -14.99 18.64
C LYS A 206 -10.03 -13.77 19.38
N GLU A 207 -8.76 -13.79 19.78
CA GLU A 207 -8.10 -12.65 20.41
C GLU A 207 -8.03 -11.43 19.48
N THR A 208 -7.71 -11.63 18.20
CA THR A 208 -7.74 -10.56 17.17
C THR A 208 -9.15 -10.02 16.95
N ILE A 209 -10.17 -10.89 16.88
CA ILE A 209 -11.58 -10.47 16.75
C ILE A 209 -12.06 -9.72 18.01
N GLU A 210 -11.59 -10.08 19.19
CA GLU A 210 -11.95 -9.47 20.46
C GLU A 210 -11.26 -8.10 20.64
N THR A 211 -9.98 -7.97 20.27
CA THR A 211 -9.29 -6.68 20.16
C THR A 211 -9.91 -5.77 19.10
N MET A 212 -10.35 -6.31 17.95
CA MET A 212 -11.11 -5.52 16.96
C MET A 212 -12.44 -4.99 17.53
N LYS A 213 -13.13 -5.76 18.40
CA LYS A 213 -14.37 -5.30 19.05
C LYS A 213 -14.10 -4.20 20.07
N GLU A 214 -13.01 -4.28 20.81
CA GLU A 214 -12.60 -3.24 21.77
C GLU A 214 -12.12 -1.96 21.06
N ASP A 215 -11.34 -2.09 19.98
CA ASP A 215 -10.77 -0.95 19.26
C ASP A 215 -11.82 -0.19 18.42
N LYS A 216 -12.91 -0.86 18.00
CA LYS A 216 -14.11 -0.22 17.41
C LYS A 216 -14.87 0.70 18.38
N SER A 217 -14.58 0.69 19.68
CA SER A 217 -15.20 1.61 20.66
C SER A 217 -14.70 3.06 20.55
N LYS A 218 -13.54 3.29 19.90
CA LYS A 218 -13.00 4.61 19.58
C LYS A 218 -13.32 4.94 18.11
N LEU A 219 -14.59 5.24 17.82
CA LEU A 219 -15.04 5.68 16.49
C LEU A 219 -14.26 6.92 16.03
N MET A 220 -13.28 6.75 15.16
CA MET A 220 -12.87 7.82 14.24
C MET A 220 -13.66 7.64 12.95
N ALA A 221 -14.54 8.58 12.66
CA ALA A 221 -15.32 8.55 11.43
C ALA A 221 -14.39 8.83 10.23
N LEU A 222 -14.54 8.04 9.17
CA LEU A 222 -13.90 8.31 7.89
C LEU A 222 -14.35 9.70 7.41
N SER A 223 -13.43 10.60 7.07
CA SER A 223 -13.79 11.94 6.58
C SER A 223 -13.86 11.98 5.05
N HIS A 224 -14.48 13.03 4.48
CA HIS A 224 -14.49 13.23 3.03
C HIS A 224 -13.06 13.34 2.48
N GLU A 225 -12.15 13.99 3.20
CA GLU A 225 -10.73 14.11 2.84
C GLU A 225 -10.02 12.75 2.83
N ASN A 226 -10.42 11.81 3.71
CA ASN A 226 -9.91 10.44 3.69
C ASN A 226 -10.32 9.73 2.39
N LEU A 227 -11.60 9.81 1.99
CA LEU A 227 -12.05 9.21 0.73
C LEU A 227 -11.42 9.90 -0.49
N GLN A 228 -11.25 11.22 -0.45
CA GLN A 228 -10.55 11.93 -1.52
C GLN A 228 -9.11 11.44 -1.65
N LEU A 229 -8.36 11.32 -0.55
CA LEU A 229 -7.02 10.72 -0.58
C LEU A 229 -7.04 9.29 -1.14
N LEU A 230 -8.01 8.47 -0.72
CA LEU A 230 -8.17 7.09 -1.21
C LEU A 230 -8.33 7.04 -2.74
N THR A 231 -9.23 7.86 -3.30
CA THR A 231 -9.46 7.93 -4.75
C THR A 231 -8.28 8.50 -5.52
N GLU A 232 -7.53 9.44 -4.93
CA GLU A 232 -6.34 9.99 -5.56
C GLU A 232 -5.14 9.01 -5.53
N MET A 233 -5.04 8.13 -4.54
CA MET A 233 -4.03 7.06 -4.53
C MET A 233 -4.36 5.93 -5.51
N PHE A 234 -5.65 5.60 -5.66
CA PHE A 234 -6.17 4.52 -6.50
C PHE A 234 -7.03 5.07 -7.65
N CYS A 235 -6.47 5.96 -8.47
CA CYS A 235 -7.22 6.70 -9.50
C CYS A 235 -7.62 5.83 -10.70
N LEU A 236 -6.92 5.95 -11.84
CA LEU A 236 -7.26 5.32 -13.12
C LEU A 236 -6.07 4.50 -13.69
N PRO A 237 -6.27 3.69 -14.75
CA PRO A 237 -5.23 2.80 -15.27
C PRO A 237 -3.93 3.47 -15.71
N TYR A 238 -3.99 4.72 -16.18
CA TYR A 238 -2.84 5.43 -16.77
C TYR A 238 -2.38 6.63 -15.94
N GLU A 239 -3.01 6.91 -14.80
CA GLU A 239 -2.69 8.08 -13.98
C GLU A 239 -2.93 7.85 -12.49
N HIS A 240 -2.16 8.57 -11.68
CA HIS A 240 -2.44 8.74 -10.25
C HIS A 240 -3.13 10.09 -10.04
N GLY A 241 -3.88 10.22 -8.95
CA GLY A 241 -4.44 11.52 -8.56
C GLY A 241 -3.37 12.48 -8.06
N THR A 242 -3.77 13.71 -7.78
CA THR A 242 -2.88 14.81 -7.42
C THR A 242 -2.04 14.50 -6.19
N LYS A 243 -2.65 14.05 -5.07
CA LYS A 243 -1.93 13.67 -3.85
C LYS A 243 -1.02 12.46 -4.07
N GLY A 244 -1.44 11.48 -4.84
CA GLY A 244 -0.61 10.32 -5.21
C GLY A 244 0.66 10.73 -5.96
N ASN A 245 0.51 11.59 -6.99
CA ASN A 245 1.64 12.14 -7.74
C ASN A 245 2.55 13.03 -6.87
N GLN A 246 1.98 13.81 -5.95
CA GLN A 246 2.76 14.62 -5.02
C GLN A 246 3.59 13.75 -4.09
N LEU A 247 3.00 12.71 -3.48
CA LEU A 247 3.72 11.77 -2.62
C LEU A 247 4.85 11.09 -3.37
N LEU A 248 4.57 10.62 -4.60
CA LEU A 248 5.58 10.03 -5.48
C LEU A 248 6.73 11.02 -5.77
N SER A 249 6.39 12.24 -6.18
CA SER A 249 7.37 13.28 -6.53
C SER A 249 8.21 13.71 -5.33
N ASP A 250 7.64 13.71 -4.13
CA ASP A 250 8.34 14.09 -2.91
C ASP A 250 9.43 13.07 -2.55
N PHE A 251 9.11 11.77 -2.58
CA PHE A 251 10.10 10.71 -2.40
C PHE A 251 11.16 10.70 -3.51
N GLU A 252 10.76 10.86 -4.78
CA GLU A 252 11.72 10.97 -5.88
C GLU A 252 12.69 12.13 -5.67
N TRP A 253 12.17 13.30 -5.28
CA TRP A 253 13.00 14.47 -5.03
C TRP A 253 13.98 14.24 -3.87
N LEU A 254 13.51 13.66 -2.76
CA LEU A 254 14.37 13.39 -1.60
C LEU A 254 15.53 12.45 -1.95
N LEU A 255 15.25 11.39 -2.73
CA LEU A 255 16.25 10.42 -3.15
C LEU A 255 17.20 10.98 -4.22
N GLU A 256 16.71 11.77 -5.17
CA GLU A 256 17.55 12.41 -6.20
C GLU A 256 18.50 13.46 -5.63
N ASN A 257 18.06 14.17 -4.59
CA ASN A 257 18.83 15.24 -3.95
C ASN A 257 19.50 14.79 -2.65
N VAL A 258 19.53 13.48 -2.36
CA VAL A 258 20.19 12.94 -1.16
C VAL A 258 21.66 13.34 -1.08
N SER A 259 22.35 13.49 -2.22
CA SER A 259 23.77 13.88 -2.20
C SER A 259 24.00 15.25 -1.56
N ASP A 260 23.02 16.15 -1.60
CA ASP A 260 23.15 17.51 -1.05
C ASP A 260 23.38 17.52 0.46
N ILE A 261 22.88 16.51 1.20
CA ILE A 261 23.10 16.39 2.65
C ILE A 261 24.42 15.69 3.02
N TYR A 262 25.11 15.10 2.04
CA TYR A 262 26.43 14.47 2.19
C TYR A 262 27.56 15.31 1.55
N GLU A 263 27.27 16.46 0.94
CA GLU A 263 28.29 17.33 0.34
C GLU A 263 29.29 17.85 1.41
N GLU A 264 30.59 17.82 1.09
CA GLU A 264 31.64 18.39 1.93
C GLU A 264 32.33 19.58 1.23
N PRO A 265 32.23 20.83 1.75
CA PRO A 265 31.44 21.25 2.90
C PRO A 265 29.94 21.36 2.59
N PRO A 266 29.05 21.15 3.58
CA PRO A 266 27.61 21.17 3.35
C PRO A 266 27.09 22.58 3.05
N SER A 267 26.29 22.71 1.99
CA SER A 267 25.54 23.95 1.72
C SER A 267 24.35 24.05 2.67
N LYS A 268 24.39 25.02 3.60
CA LYS A 268 23.31 25.24 4.56
C LYS A 268 21.94 25.41 3.89
N GLU A 269 21.90 26.07 2.73
CA GLU A 269 20.67 26.29 1.98
C GLU A 269 20.09 24.97 1.42
N LYS A 270 20.93 24.16 0.76
CA LYS A 270 20.51 22.88 0.19
C LYS A 270 20.09 21.89 1.28
N VAL A 271 20.86 21.80 2.36
CA VAL A 271 20.55 20.94 3.51
C VAL A 271 19.22 21.36 4.14
N SER A 272 19.03 22.66 4.39
CA SER A 272 17.77 23.16 4.94
C SER A 272 16.58 22.83 4.04
N LYS A 273 16.73 22.99 2.73
CA LYS A 273 15.68 22.66 1.76
C LYS A 273 15.36 21.16 1.75
N TRP A 274 16.36 20.30 1.90
CA TRP A 274 16.17 18.86 1.95
C TRP A 274 15.36 18.44 3.18
N PHE A 275 15.71 18.96 4.36
CA PHE A 275 14.96 18.68 5.60
C PHE A 275 13.56 19.31 5.62
N GLU A 276 13.37 20.48 5.01
CA GLU A 276 12.03 21.06 4.81
C GLU A 276 11.17 20.15 3.94
N LYS A 277 11.75 19.57 2.87
CA LYS A 277 11.05 18.62 2.02
C LYS A 277 10.73 17.31 2.74
N LEU A 278 11.64 16.83 3.59
CA LEU A 278 11.40 15.63 4.41
C LEU A 278 10.20 15.84 5.33
N LEU A 279 10.11 16.99 6.00
CA LEU A 279 8.97 17.31 6.87
C LEU A 279 7.64 17.34 6.10
N GLN A 280 7.61 17.93 4.90
CA GLN A 280 6.42 17.91 4.04
C GLN A 280 6.03 16.49 3.62
N CYS A 281 7.01 15.63 3.38
CA CYS A 281 6.78 14.22 3.03
C CYS A 281 6.25 13.42 4.23
N ASP A 282 6.72 13.72 5.44
CA ASP A 282 6.23 13.11 6.69
C ASP A 282 4.76 13.48 6.93
N GLU A 283 4.37 14.74 6.73
CA GLU A 283 2.98 15.19 6.86
C GLU A 283 2.05 14.42 5.92
N LYS A 284 2.46 14.23 4.65
CA LYS A 284 1.69 13.45 3.66
C LYS A 284 1.65 11.96 3.98
N SER A 285 2.75 11.40 4.47
CA SER A 285 2.80 10.00 4.91
C SER A 285 1.84 9.78 6.08
N GLN A 286 1.73 10.75 7.00
CA GLN A 286 0.78 10.72 8.09
C GLN A 286 -0.69 10.76 7.62
N GLU A 287 -1.01 11.45 6.53
CA GLU A 287 -2.36 11.38 5.93
C GLU A 287 -2.71 9.95 5.49
N VAL A 288 -1.74 9.20 4.94
CA VAL A 288 -1.92 7.79 4.53
C VAL A 288 -2.14 6.89 5.76
N TYR A 289 -1.38 7.10 6.83
CA TYR A 289 -1.57 6.36 8.09
C TYR A 289 -2.94 6.64 8.72
N ASN A 290 -3.34 7.91 8.76
CA ASN A 290 -4.64 8.30 9.30
C ASN A 290 -5.78 7.68 8.48
N LEU A 291 -5.68 7.68 7.15
CA LEU A 291 -6.63 6.98 6.28
C LEU A 291 -6.69 5.49 6.62
N PHE A 292 -5.55 4.81 6.71
CA PHE A 292 -5.48 3.38 7.05
C PHE A 292 -6.12 3.07 8.41
N THR A 293 -5.72 3.79 9.45
CA THR A 293 -6.23 3.59 10.81
C THR A 293 -7.74 3.83 10.88
N ASN A 294 -8.26 4.88 10.25
CA ASN A 294 -9.70 5.14 10.22
C ASN A 294 -10.45 4.09 9.38
N PHE A 295 -9.91 3.73 8.21
CA PHE A 295 -10.51 2.72 7.33
C PHE A 295 -10.59 1.34 8.00
N SER A 296 -9.56 0.93 8.73
CA SER A 296 -9.53 -0.37 9.43
C SER A 296 -10.64 -0.54 10.48
N LYS A 297 -11.24 0.57 10.94
CA LYS A 297 -12.24 0.59 12.02
C LYS A 297 -13.67 0.74 11.51
N ILE A 298 -13.90 0.78 10.20
CA ILE A 298 -15.24 1.01 9.65
C ILE A 298 -16.22 -0.14 10.03
N PRO A 299 -17.51 0.18 10.23
CA PRO A 299 -18.53 -0.83 10.50
C PRO A 299 -18.87 -1.70 9.29
N ASN A 300 -18.72 -1.18 8.07
CA ASN A 300 -19.00 -1.92 6.85
C ASN A 300 -17.87 -2.91 6.52
N GLU A 301 -18.02 -4.15 6.97
CA GLU A 301 -17.03 -5.19 6.76
C GLU A 301 -16.91 -5.58 5.28
N ALA A 302 -17.98 -5.49 4.49
CA ALA A 302 -17.90 -5.82 3.06
C ALA A 302 -16.90 -4.89 2.34
N ILE A 303 -17.03 -3.57 2.53
CA ILE A 303 -16.09 -2.58 1.98
C ILE A 303 -14.69 -2.79 2.56
N LEU A 304 -14.60 -3.04 3.87
CA LEU A 304 -13.35 -3.27 4.57
C LEU A 304 -12.55 -4.39 3.90
N TYR A 305 -13.12 -5.59 3.78
CA TYR A 305 -12.39 -6.75 3.25
C TYR A 305 -12.04 -6.63 1.76
N ASP A 306 -12.87 -5.96 0.95
CA ASP A 306 -12.60 -5.74 -0.47
C ASP A 306 -11.41 -4.78 -0.68
N LEU A 307 -11.32 -3.70 0.09
CA LEU A 307 -10.30 -2.66 -0.12
C LEU A 307 -9.08 -2.75 0.82
N TYR A 308 -9.18 -3.46 1.94
CA TYR A 308 -8.10 -3.54 2.96
C TYR A 308 -6.74 -3.94 2.37
N PRO A 309 -6.62 -4.97 1.51
CA PRO A 309 -5.32 -5.36 0.99
C PRO A 309 -4.61 -4.25 0.21
N TYR A 310 -5.36 -3.42 -0.53
CA TYR A 310 -4.82 -2.31 -1.31
C TYR A 310 -4.31 -1.19 -0.39
N ILE A 311 -5.12 -0.82 0.62
CA ILE A 311 -4.81 0.27 1.55
C ILE A 311 -3.68 -0.12 2.50
N TRP A 312 -3.66 -1.38 2.96
CA TRP A 312 -2.54 -1.94 3.72
C TRP A 312 -1.24 -1.87 2.92
N ASP A 313 -1.25 -2.34 1.67
CA ASP A 313 -0.04 -2.38 0.84
C ASP A 313 0.59 -1.00 0.62
N VAL A 314 -0.22 0.03 0.31
CA VAL A 314 0.30 1.39 0.12
C VAL A 314 0.86 1.95 1.41
N LYS A 315 0.17 1.75 2.55
CA LYS A 315 0.63 2.18 3.87
C LYS A 315 1.97 1.54 4.26
N GLU A 316 2.13 0.25 4.02
CA GLU A 316 3.38 -0.46 4.33
C GLU A 316 4.55 -0.03 3.43
N VAL A 317 4.29 0.25 2.15
CA VAL A 317 5.34 0.76 1.24
C VAL A 317 5.75 2.17 1.64
N VAL A 318 4.80 3.04 1.97
CA VAL A 318 5.07 4.40 2.46
C VAL A 318 5.89 4.35 3.75
N SER A 319 5.52 3.47 4.69
CA SER A 319 6.28 3.29 5.93
C SER A 319 7.71 2.82 5.69
N ALA A 320 7.91 1.83 4.82
CA ALA A 320 9.25 1.37 4.47
C ALA A 320 10.11 2.46 3.82
N LEU A 321 9.54 3.27 2.93
CA LEU A 321 10.22 4.40 2.31
C LEU A 321 10.55 5.50 3.31
N GLU A 322 9.59 5.87 4.16
CA GLU A 322 9.80 6.84 5.23
C GLU A 322 10.96 6.39 6.13
N SER A 323 10.91 5.16 6.66
CA SER A 323 11.99 4.59 7.47
C SER A 323 13.35 4.63 6.76
N TYR A 324 13.37 4.35 5.45
CA TYR A 324 14.60 4.38 4.65
C TYR A 324 15.14 5.80 4.45
N VAL A 325 14.29 6.79 4.18
CA VAL A 325 14.71 8.19 4.01
C VAL A 325 15.13 8.82 5.33
N HIS A 326 14.45 8.50 6.44
CA HIS A 326 14.90 8.90 7.78
C HIS A 326 16.24 8.27 8.13
N TRP A 327 16.46 7.00 7.77
CA TRP A 327 17.77 6.39 7.94
C TRP A 327 18.87 7.11 7.14
N LEU A 328 18.60 7.57 5.91
CA LEU A 328 19.54 8.39 5.13
C LEU A 328 19.87 9.69 5.87
N SER A 329 18.87 10.40 6.40
CA SER A 329 19.08 11.65 7.14
C SER A 329 19.90 11.43 8.43
N ASP A 330 19.67 10.31 9.11
CA ASP A 330 20.40 9.89 10.31
C ASP A 330 21.85 9.47 10.04
N SER A 331 22.10 8.91 8.87
CA SER A 331 23.38 8.26 8.52
C SER A 331 24.41 9.23 7.93
N ILE A 332 24.12 10.54 7.93
CA ILE A 332 25.10 11.58 7.56
C ILE A 332 26.38 11.42 8.39
N ALA A 333 26.25 11.08 9.67
CA ALA A 333 27.39 10.88 10.57
C ALA A 333 28.19 9.58 10.32
N CYS A 334 27.71 8.67 9.48
CA CYS A 334 28.33 7.36 9.24
C CYS A 334 29.39 7.36 8.14
N ASN A 335 29.74 8.51 7.55
CA ASN A 335 30.73 8.66 6.46
C ASN A 335 30.49 7.68 5.29
N LEU A 336 29.23 7.41 4.97
CA LEU A 336 28.86 6.63 3.79
C LEU A 336 29.40 7.33 2.54
N SER A 337 30.08 6.58 1.67
CA SER A 337 30.54 7.13 0.40
C SER A 337 29.34 7.55 -0.45
N ILE A 338 29.36 8.79 -0.94
CA ILE A 338 28.38 9.34 -1.88
C ILE A 338 28.27 8.44 -3.12
N ASP A 339 29.37 7.82 -3.56
CA ASP A 339 29.36 6.89 -4.69
C ASP A 339 28.57 5.61 -4.38
N THR A 340 28.67 5.09 -3.16
CA THR A 340 27.88 3.91 -2.73
C THR A 340 26.40 4.25 -2.69
N ILE A 341 26.04 5.42 -2.14
CA ILE A 341 24.67 5.92 -2.11
C ILE A 341 24.15 6.09 -3.55
N LYS A 342 24.91 6.76 -4.44
CA LYS A 342 24.50 6.94 -5.84
C LYS A 342 24.37 5.64 -6.63
N ARG A 343 25.16 4.61 -6.30
CA ARG A 343 25.06 3.29 -6.92
C ARG A 343 23.89 2.47 -6.38
N SER A 344 23.54 2.61 -5.10
CA SER A 344 22.43 1.85 -4.52
C SER A 344 21.07 2.41 -4.93
N HIS A 345 20.99 3.73 -5.06
CA HIS A 345 19.92 4.41 -5.77
C HIS A 345 20.19 4.28 -7.26
N ASN A 346 20.02 3.06 -7.80
CA ASN A 346 20.06 2.84 -9.24
C ASN A 346 19.10 3.86 -9.87
N GLY A 347 19.64 4.94 -10.45
CA GLY A 347 18.85 5.96 -11.12
C GLY A 347 17.92 5.37 -12.17
N LEU A 348 18.22 4.16 -12.65
CA LEU A 348 17.36 3.32 -13.47
C LEU A 348 15.98 3.04 -12.85
N ASN A 349 15.87 2.80 -11.53
CA ASN A 349 14.61 2.46 -10.87
C ASN A 349 13.68 3.67 -10.72
N ILE A 350 14.24 4.83 -10.36
CA ILE A 350 13.51 6.11 -10.38
C ILE A 350 13.22 6.50 -11.84
N ALA A 351 14.15 6.24 -12.76
CA ALA A 351 13.97 6.50 -14.18
C ALA A 351 12.88 5.62 -14.81
N ILE A 352 12.54 4.44 -14.27
CA ILE A 352 11.40 3.63 -14.75
C ILE A 352 10.10 4.44 -14.67
N ASN A 353 9.88 5.18 -13.58
CA ASN A 353 8.71 6.05 -13.43
C ASN A 353 8.72 7.20 -14.47
N LYS A 354 9.92 7.56 -14.94
CA LYS A 354 10.16 8.64 -15.91
C LYS A 354 10.44 8.15 -17.34
N LEU A 355 10.27 6.84 -17.62
CA LEU A 355 10.57 6.28 -18.93
C LEU A 355 9.64 6.88 -19.99
N PRO A 356 10.19 7.42 -21.10
CA PRO A 356 9.35 7.90 -22.19
C PRO A 356 8.57 6.74 -22.78
N ILE A 357 7.27 6.93 -22.96
CA ILE A 357 6.42 5.97 -23.68
C ILE A 357 6.76 6.09 -25.16
N MET A 358 7.50 5.11 -25.67
CA MET A 358 7.96 5.10 -27.07
C MET A 358 6.86 4.67 -28.05
N ASN A 359 5.73 4.15 -27.56
CA ASN A 359 4.63 3.65 -28.38
C ASN A 359 3.29 4.08 -27.78
N GLU A 360 2.41 4.67 -28.58
CA GLU A 360 1.07 5.10 -28.16
C GLU A 360 0.17 3.92 -27.73
N PHE A 361 0.50 2.68 -28.13
CA PHE A 361 -0.23 1.45 -27.80
C PHE A 361 0.20 0.77 -26.48
N VAL A 362 0.70 1.54 -25.50
CA VAL A 362 1.02 0.98 -24.18
C VAL A 362 -0.26 0.70 -23.40
N GLU A 363 -0.33 -0.51 -22.83
CA GLU A 363 -1.42 -0.99 -21.97
C GLU A 363 -1.04 -0.88 -20.48
N PRO A 364 -1.99 -0.93 -19.53
CA PRO A 364 -1.73 -0.62 -18.11
C PRO A 364 -0.91 -1.67 -17.35
N TRP A 365 -0.63 -2.83 -17.94
CA TRP A 365 0.30 -3.84 -17.40
C TRP A 365 1.76 -3.58 -17.81
N HIS A 366 2.03 -2.50 -18.55
CA HIS A 366 3.38 -2.06 -18.87
C HIS A 366 4.15 -1.63 -17.60
N ILE A 367 5.48 -1.76 -17.63
CA ILE A 367 6.37 -1.55 -16.47
C ILE A 367 6.23 -0.16 -15.81
N ARG A 368 5.78 0.85 -16.56
CA ARG A 368 5.49 2.19 -16.03
C ARG A 368 4.29 2.20 -15.07
N TYR A 369 3.26 1.40 -15.35
CA TYR A 369 1.96 1.42 -14.65
C TYR A 369 1.74 0.21 -13.74
N ILE A 370 2.56 -0.84 -13.87
CA ILE A 370 2.44 -2.06 -13.09
C ILE A 370 2.51 -1.78 -11.59
N GLY A 371 1.53 -2.30 -10.85
CA GLY A 371 1.38 -2.09 -9.42
C GLY A 371 0.85 -0.72 -9.01
N GLY A 372 0.52 0.17 -9.95
CA GLY A 372 0.03 1.53 -9.65
C GLY A 372 1.00 2.36 -8.80
N LEU A 373 0.45 3.23 -7.96
CA LEU A 373 1.21 4.12 -7.07
C LEU A 373 2.10 3.30 -6.12
N THR A 374 1.55 2.26 -5.50
CA THR A 374 2.26 1.37 -4.58
C THR A 374 3.47 0.70 -5.26
N GLY A 375 3.32 0.29 -6.52
CA GLY A 375 4.41 -0.25 -7.34
C GLY A 375 5.48 0.79 -7.63
N ALA A 376 5.08 2.01 -7.99
CA ALA A 376 5.99 3.11 -8.28
C ALA A 376 6.81 3.53 -7.06
N LEU A 377 6.18 3.59 -5.88
CA LEU A 377 6.83 3.86 -4.60
C LEU A 377 7.78 2.73 -4.22
N HIS A 378 7.34 1.47 -4.26
CA HIS A 378 8.17 0.33 -3.85
C HIS A 378 9.45 0.20 -4.69
N ARG A 379 9.39 0.50 -5.99
CA ARG A 379 10.57 0.47 -6.88
C ARG A 379 11.68 1.42 -6.43
N MET A 380 11.38 2.45 -5.65
CA MET A 380 12.39 3.38 -5.13
C MET A 380 13.28 2.77 -4.04
N LEU A 381 12.84 1.70 -3.38
CA LEU A 381 13.67 1.00 -2.40
C LEU A 381 14.85 0.30 -3.10
N PRO A 382 16.08 0.43 -2.58
CA PRO A 382 17.26 -0.23 -3.13
C PRO A 382 17.12 -1.75 -3.25
N PHE A 383 16.53 -2.38 -2.23
CA PHE A 383 16.26 -3.81 -2.26
C PHE A 383 14.95 -4.06 -3.01
N GLN A 384 15.09 -4.48 -4.25
CA GLN A 384 13.99 -5.02 -5.03
C GLN A 384 14.07 -6.54 -4.92
N GLY A 385 13.64 -7.09 -3.79
CA GLY A 385 13.29 -8.50 -3.71
C GLY A 385 12.06 -8.83 -4.55
N GLY A 386 11.85 -8.12 -5.68
CA GLY A 386 10.68 -8.00 -6.55
C GLY A 386 9.42 -7.44 -5.87
N TYR A 387 8.73 -6.51 -6.53
CA TYR A 387 7.37 -6.09 -6.14
C TYR A 387 6.38 -7.28 -6.12
N ILE A 388 6.74 -8.36 -6.81
CA ILE A 388 5.99 -9.63 -6.83
C ILE A 388 5.99 -10.34 -5.47
N TYR A 389 6.94 -10.02 -4.59
CA TYR A 389 7.18 -10.70 -3.32
C TYR A 389 6.73 -9.88 -2.11
N LEU A 390 6.11 -8.72 -2.34
CA LEU A 390 5.27 -8.08 -1.34
C LEU A 390 4.14 -9.06 -1.03
N GLY A 391 4.28 -9.77 0.10
CA GLY A 391 3.33 -10.78 0.54
C GLY A 391 1.92 -10.22 0.66
N GLN A 392 0.94 -11.11 0.77
CA GLN A 392 -0.46 -10.73 0.97
C GLN A 392 -0.62 -9.95 2.27
N ALA A 393 -1.54 -8.98 2.28
CA ALA A 393 -1.99 -8.32 3.51
C ALA A 393 -2.53 -9.36 4.51
N PRO A 394 -2.61 -9.01 5.81
CA PRO A 394 -3.24 -9.87 6.81
C PRO A 394 -4.64 -10.31 6.36
N ASP A 395 -4.94 -11.60 6.54
CA ASP A 395 -6.26 -12.15 6.19
C ASP A 395 -7.39 -11.53 7.04
N ILE A 396 -7.06 -11.15 8.27
CA ILE A 396 -7.94 -10.47 9.21
C ILE A 396 -7.48 -9.02 9.29
N PRO A 397 -8.32 -8.04 8.92
CA PRO A 397 -7.98 -6.63 9.05
C PRO A 397 -7.58 -6.26 10.46
N THR A 398 -6.42 -5.63 10.59
CA THR A 398 -5.89 -5.05 11.82
C THR A 398 -5.74 -3.53 11.63
N SER A 399 -5.91 -2.79 12.72
CA SER A 399 -5.66 -1.34 12.80
C SER A 399 -4.22 -1.01 13.18
N ALA A 400 -3.42 -2.00 13.57
CA ALA A 400 -2.09 -1.79 14.12
C ALA A 400 -1.14 -1.25 13.06
N VAL A 401 -0.45 -0.16 13.39
CA VAL A 401 0.66 0.36 12.61
C VAL A 401 1.95 0.12 13.36
N LEU A 402 2.87 -0.57 12.69
CA LEU A 402 4.22 -0.76 13.19
C LEU A 402 5.15 0.17 12.44
N LYS A 403 5.96 0.91 13.17
CA LYS A 403 6.97 1.82 12.63
C LYS A 403 8.35 1.25 12.88
N THR A 404 9.16 1.21 11.82
CA THR A 404 10.59 0.90 11.93
C THR A 404 11.38 2.20 11.98
N ARG A 405 12.26 2.38 12.98
CA ARG A 405 13.12 3.57 13.07
C ARG A 405 14.53 3.21 13.54
N SER A 406 15.49 4.09 13.26
CA SER A 406 16.85 3.99 13.79
C SER A 406 16.86 4.05 15.32
N TYR A 407 17.78 3.31 15.92
CA TYR A 407 18.07 3.37 17.35
C TYR A 407 18.73 4.71 17.73
N SER A 408 18.31 5.26 18.87
CA SER A 408 18.94 6.38 19.56
C SER A 408 19.59 5.90 20.86
N PRO A 409 20.70 6.51 21.33
CA PRO A 409 21.29 6.17 22.63
C PRO A 409 20.32 6.25 23.82
N SER A 410 19.26 7.07 23.72
CA SER A 410 18.18 7.14 24.72
C SER A 410 17.35 5.86 24.84
N ASP A 411 17.36 5.02 23.79
CA ASP A 411 16.57 3.79 23.74
C ASP A 411 17.25 2.61 24.44
N LYS A 412 18.49 2.77 24.91
CA LYS A 412 19.30 1.70 25.50
C LYS A 412 18.53 0.91 26.56
N ASP A 413 17.94 1.61 27.52
CA ASP A 413 17.27 0.97 28.65
C ASP A 413 15.98 0.25 28.22
N SER A 414 15.25 0.80 27.26
CA SER A 414 14.04 0.17 26.71
C SER A 414 14.37 -1.09 25.92
N LEU A 415 15.44 -1.05 25.11
CA LEU A 415 15.92 -2.18 24.34
C LEU A 415 16.43 -3.32 25.24
N TYR A 416 17.18 -2.99 26.29
CA TYR A 416 17.67 -3.98 27.26
C TYR A 416 16.50 -4.60 28.03
N ARG A 417 15.50 -3.80 28.42
CA ARG A 417 14.25 -4.30 29.04
C ARG A 417 13.49 -5.26 28.12
N PHE A 418 13.33 -4.91 26.84
CA PHE A 418 12.67 -5.80 25.87
C PHE A 418 13.43 -7.12 25.69
N ASN A 419 14.76 -7.06 25.61
CA ASN A 419 15.55 -8.27 25.36
C ASN A 419 15.57 -9.25 26.56
N ARG A 420 15.37 -8.76 27.80
CA ARG A 420 15.19 -9.56 29.03
C ARG A 420 13.94 -10.43 29.02
N GLY A 421 12.98 -10.12 28.16
CA GLY A 421 11.72 -10.84 28.06
C GLY A 421 10.67 -10.29 29.03
N VAL A 422 9.44 -10.63 28.67
CA VAL A 422 8.16 -10.48 29.36
C VAL A 422 8.21 -11.16 30.75
N VAL A 423 9.06 -10.68 31.66
CA VAL A 423 8.90 -10.92 33.09
C VAL A 423 8.03 -9.79 33.57
N ASP A 424 6.87 -10.19 34.08
CA ASP A 424 5.79 -9.38 34.65
C ASP A 424 6.21 -7.96 35.09
N LYS A 425 5.35 -6.97 34.76
CA LYS A 425 5.48 -5.56 35.19
C LYS A 425 5.43 -5.37 36.73
N SER A 426 5.71 -6.40 37.53
CA SER A 426 5.76 -6.40 38.99
C SER A 426 7.19 -6.56 39.53
N GLU A 427 7.69 -5.47 40.11
CA GLU A 427 8.46 -5.47 41.35
C GLU A 427 9.75 -6.33 41.48
N VAL A 428 10.59 -6.43 40.44
CA VAL A 428 11.98 -6.90 40.66
C VAL A 428 12.98 -5.73 40.62
N PRO A 429 13.73 -5.48 41.71
CA PRO A 429 14.75 -4.43 41.76
C PRO A 429 15.84 -4.61 40.72
N MET A 430 16.43 -3.48 40.34
CA MET A 430 17.47 -3.27 39.35
C MET A 430 18.84 -3.85 39.78
N GLU A 431 18.97 -5.16 39.99
CA GLU A 431 20.26 -5.75 40.43
C GLU A 431 20.49 -7.19 39.92
N THR A 432 21.11 -7.33 38.74
CA THR A 432 21.97 -8.47 38.39
C THR A 432 22.96 -8.04 37.29
N THR A 433 24.23 -7.88 37.66
CA THR A 433 25.33 -7.55 36.74
C THR A 433 25.50 -8.57 35.61
N GLU A 434 25.09 -9.83 35.80
CA GLU A 434 25.17 -10.90 34.80
C GLU A 434 24.25 -10.72 33.58
N ASP A 435 23.10 -10.07 33.78
CA ASP A 435 22.13 -9.82 32.71
C ASP A 435 22.64 -8.72 31.79
N ASP A 436 23.14 -7.62 32.35
CA ASP A 436 23.76 -6.55 31.56
C ASP A 436 24.98 -7.03 30.77
N ILE A 437 25.73 -8.02 31.30
CA ILE A 437 26.80 -8.68 30.54
C ILE A 437 26.21 -9.40 29.32
N ALA A 438 25.17 -10.22 29.48
CA ALA A 438 24.55 -10.92 28.34
C ALA A 438 24.08 -9.96 27.25
N PHE A 439 23.44 -8.85 27.62
CA PHE A 439 22.96 -7.87 26.65
C PHE A 439 24.07 -7.08 25.97
N ASP A 440 25.14 -6.74 26.70
CA ASP A 440 26.31 -6.12 26.11
C ASP A 440 26.97 -7.05 25.08
N TYR A 441 27.02 -8.36 25.35
CA TYR A 441 27.55 -9.35 24.40
C TYR A 441 26.63 -9.58 23.18
N ASP A 442 25.30 -9.55 23.38
CA ASP A 442 24.34 -9.87 22.31
C ASP A 442 23.98 -8.66 21.43
N ILE A 443 23.63 -7.51 22.02
CA ILE A 443 23.18 -6.31 21.28
C ILE A 443 24.15 -5.15 21.45
N GLY A 444 24.77 -4.98 22.63
CA GLY A 444 25.63 -3.84 22.92
C GLY A 444 26.76 -3.67 21.90
N VAL A 445 27.29 -4.80 21.39
CA VAL A 445 28.26 -4.85 20.30
C VAL A 445 27.78 -4.17 19.01
N PHE A 446 26.51 -4.35 18.62
CA PHE A 446 25.94 -3.74 17.42
C PHE A 446 25.80 -2.23 17.60
N SER A 447 25.30 -1.79 18.76
CA SER A 447 25.19 -0.37 19.11
C SER A 447 26.56 0.33 19.14
N SER A 448 27.59 -0.36 19.65
CA SER A 448 28.97 0.13 19.69
C SER A 448 29.64 0.20 18.32
N PHE A 449 29.35 -0.77 17.44
CA PHE A 449 29.89 -0.82 16.08
C PHE A 449 29.25 0.24 15.18
N ASN A 450 27.92 0.18 15.02
CA ASN A 450 27.17 1.15 14.27
C ASN A 450 25.71 1.20 14.77
N SER A 451 25.42 2.19 15.60
CA SER A 451 24.06 2.42 16.12
C SER A 451 23.02 2.71 15.05
N LYS A 452 23.42 3.17 13.85
CA LYS A 452 22.52 3.47 12.73
C LYS A 452 22.09 2.26 11.91
N THR A 453 22.66 1.08 12.16
CA THR A 453 22.18 -0.20 11.58
C THR A 453 21.43 -1.05 12.61
N LEU A 454 21.10 -0.45 13.76
CA LEU A 454 20.19 -1.01 14.76
C LEU A 454 18.83 -0.31 14.61
N PHE A 455 17.80 -1.11 14.33
CA PHE A 455 16.44 -0.65 14.10
C PHE A 455 15.53 -1.12 15.22
N LEU A 456 14.64 -0.24 15.66
CA LEU A 456 13.58 -0.54 16.60
C LEU A 456 12.24 -0.59 15.86
N ILE A 457 11.38 -1.50 16.29
CA ILE A 457 10.04 -1.70 15.76
C ILE A 457 9.08 -1.34 16.87
N GLU A 458 8.28 -0.30 16.64
CA GLU A 458 7.36 0.25 17.63
C GLU A 458 5.93 0.18 17.10
N ASP A 459 4.96 0.05 18.00
CA ASP A 459 3.54 0.19 17.67
C ASP A 459 3.06 1.65 17.71
N ASP A 460 1.75 1.84 17.49
CA ASP A 460 1.06 3.12 17.57
C ASP A 460 1.20 3.84 18.93
N GLU A 461 1.38 3.07 20.02
CA GLU A 461 1.58 3.60 21.37
C GLU A 461 3.05 3.90 21.68
N LYS A 462 3.94 3.68 20.70
CA LYS A 462 5.40 3.77 20.82
C LYS A 462 5.98 2.76 21.81
N GLU A 463 5.27 1.66 22.05
CA GLU A 463 5.83 0.53 22.79
C GLU A 463 6.76 -0.28 21.86
N LEU A 464 7.85 -0.80 22.43
CA LEU A 464 8.85 -1.56 21.67
C LEU A 464 8.34 -2.97 21.42
N CYS A 465 8.07 -3.29 20.15
CA CYS A 465 7.59 -4.58 19.69
C CYS A 465 8.70 -5.52 19.19
N GLY A 466 9.88 -4.97 18.91
CA GLY A 466 10.99 -5.74 18.37
C GLY A 466 12.17 -4.90 17.93
N TYR A 467 13.22 -5.55 17.47
CA TYR A 467 14.38 -4.89 16.91
C TYR A 467 15.03 -5.71 15.81
N VAL A 468 15.75 -5.03 14.93
CA VAL A 468 16.69 -5.63 13.97
C VAL A 468 18.07 -5.04 14.19
N ALA A 469 19.05 -5.86 14.51
CA ALA A 469 20.44 -5.42 14.56
C ALA A 469 21.17 -5.94 13.31
N ALA A 470 21.57 -5.03 12.45
CA ALA A 470 22.22 -5.33 11.18
C ALA A 470 23.69 -4.85 11.17
N VAL A 471 24.51 -5.52 10.38
CA VAL A 471 25.94 -5.23 10.19
C VAL A 471 26.22 -5.14 8.71
N SER A 472 26.76 -4.00 8.27
CA SER A 472 27.10 -3.74 6.87
C SER A 472 28.35 -4.49 6.40
N ASP A 473 29.35 -4.69 7.26
CA ASP A 473 30.58 -5.40 6.93
C ASP A 473 31.01 -6.32 8.09
N ASN A 474 30.89 -7.62 7.85
CA ASN A 474 31.18 -8.67 8.82
C ASN A 474 32.66 -8.70 9.24
N LYS A 475 33.59 -8.33 8.36
CA LYS A 475 35.01 -8.29 8.68
C LYS A 475 35.29 -7.13 9.64
N GLN A 476 34.83 -5.93 9.30
CA GLN A 476 34.99 -4.75 10.16
C GLN A 476 34.32 -4.95 11.53
N PHE A 477 33.20 -5.66 11.57
CA PHE A 477 32.53 -6.00 12.81
C PHE A 477 33.37 -6.94 13.70
N VAL A 478 33.98 -7.98 13.13
CA VAL A 478 34.86 -8.90 13.87
C VAL A 478 36.13 -8.18 14.35
N ASP A 479 36.71 -7.32 13.52
CA ASP A 479 37.87 -6.50 13.87
C ASP A 479 37.51 -5.55 15.04
N HIS A 480 36.35 -4.87 14.99
CA HIS A 480 35.85 -4.02 16.09
C HIS A 480 35.60 -4.78 17.39
N ILE A 481 35.04 -6.01 17.30
CA ILE A 481 34.86 -6.88 18.45
C ILE A 481 36.20 -7.15 19.14
N THR A 482 37.18 -7.55 18.35
CA THR A 482 38.50 -7.99 18.83
C THR A 482 39.32 -6.83 19.39
N ASP A 483 39.34 -5.70 18.67
CA ASP A 483 40.26 -4.60 18.95
C ASP A 483 39.71 -3.60 19.96
N LYS A 484 38.39 -3.42 20.03
CA LYS A 484 37.75 -2.36 20.82
C LYS A 484 36.72 -2.88 21.82
N TRP A 485 35.70 -3.61 21.37
CA TRP A 485 34.56 -3.96 22.22
C TRP A 485 34.93 -4.90 23.37
N LEU A 486 35.67 -5.98 23.10
CA LEU A 486 36.04 -6.94 24.14
C LEU A 486 36.94 -6.35 25.22
N PRO A 487 37.99 -5.55 24.91
CA PRO A 487 38.72 -4.83 25.95
C PRO A 487 37.83 -3.96 26.84
N GLU A 488 36.87 -3.22 26.25
CA GLU A 488 35.95 -2.35 26.99
C GLU A 488 35.03 -3.15 27.93
N VAL A 489 34.41 -4.22 27.41
CA VAL A 489 33.50 -5.09 28.17
C VAL A 489 34.26 -5.84 29.28
N ASN A 490 35.45 -6.37 28.99
CA ASN A 490 36.28 -7.05 30.00
C ASN A 490 36.74 -6.10 31.11
N THR A 491 36.94 -4.82 30.80
CA THR A 491 37.23 -3.80 31.81
C THR A 491 35.99 -3.54 32.67
N LYS A 492 34.84 -3.34 32.01
CA LYS A 492 33.54 -3.07 32.63
C LYS A 492 33.06 -4.19 33.57
N TYR A 493 33.38 -5.45 33.24
CA TYR A 493 32.93 -6.64 33.97
C TYR A 493 34.07 -7.50 34.52
N SER A 494 35.16 -6.85 34.89
CA SER A 494 36.42 -7.47 35.33
C SER A 494 36.31 -8.49 36.49
N GLU A 495 35.22 -8.45 37.27
CA GLU A 495 34.96 -9.36 38.40
C GLU A 495 34.23 -10.66 38.00
N THR A 496 33.61 -10.72 36.83
CA THR A 496 32.80 -11.85 36.33
C THR A 496 33.51 -12.51 35.15
N LYS A 497 34.55 -13.32 35.43
CA LYS A 497 35.20 -14.15 34.41
C LYS A 497 34.22 -15.22 33.92
N THR A 498 33.62 -14.98 32.76
CA THR A 498 32.87 -16.00 32.04
C THR A 498 33.66 -16.41 30.81
N ASP A 499 33.87 -17.72 30.61
CA ASP A 499 34.36 -18.34 29.37
C ASP A 499 33.31 -18.19 28.25
N ARG A 500 32.82 -16.97 28.00
CA ARG A 500 31.86 -16.69 26.94
C ARG A 500 32.61 -16.67 25.62
N LYS A 501 32.24 -17.60 24.73
CA LYS A 501 32.76 -17.63 23.36
C LYS A 501 32.49 -16.29 22.68
N LEU A 502 33.49 -15.78 21.99
CA LEU A 502 33.38 -14.53 21.26
C LEU A 502 32.28 -14.65 20.19
N PRO A 503 31.27 -13.76 20.19
CA PRO A 503 30.26 -13.75 19.15
C PRO A 503 30.94 -13.64 17.78
N HIS A 504 30.58 -14.52 16.85
CA HIS A 504 30.97 -14.42 15.43
C HIS A 504 32.48 -14.55 15.07
N VAL A 505 33.38 -14.80 16.03
CA VAL A 505 34.83 -14.92 15.75
C VAL A 505 35.17 -16.24 15.04
N ASP A 506 34.49 -17.34 15.37
CA ASP A 506 34.71 -18.68 14.77
C ASP A 506 34.02 -18.86 13.41
N LYS A 507 33.61 -17.78 12.73
CA LYS A 507 32.89 -17.87 11.44
C LYS A 507 33.86 -18.13 10.27
N PRO A 508 33.42 -18.85 9.22
CA PRO A 508 34.23 -19.13 8.02
C PRO A 508 34.70 -17.87 7.31
N ASP A 509 35.80 -17.96 6.57
CA ASP A 509 36.35 -16.84 5.78
C ASP A 509 35.35 -16.28 4.75
N GLU A 510 34.49 -17.14 4.19
CA GLU A 510 33.42 -16.73 3.27
C GLU A 510 32.39 -15.80 3.93
N TRP A 511 32.13 -15.97 5.23
CA TRP A 511 31.25 -15.08 6.00
C TRP A 511 31.92 -13.74 6.32
N LYS A 512 33.25 -13.71 6.33
CA LYS A 512 34.09 -12.51 6.53
C LYS A 512 34.56 -11.90 5.20
N ALA A 513 33.99 -12.33 4.08
CA ALA A 513 34.33 -11.79 2.77
C ALA A 513 33.98 -10.30 2.67
N PRO A 514 34.66 -9.51 1.81
CA PRO A 514 34.31 -8.12 1.58
C PRO A 514 32.84 -7.95 1.19
N ASN A 515 32.18 -6.91 1.70
CA ASN A 515 30.77 -6.62 1.45
C ASN A 515 29.81 -7.76 1.88
N SER A 516 30.25 -8.62 2.78
CA SER A 516 29.40 -9.58 3.48
C SER A 516 28.79 -8.93 4.70
N SER A 517 27.50 -9.15 4.90
CA SER A 517 26.69 -8.53 5.94
C SER A 517 25.88 -9.58 6.69
N HIS A 518 25.30 -9.23 7.82
CA HIS A 518 24.31 -10.06 8.48
C HIS A 518 23.32 -9.23 9.28
N PHE A 519 22.20 -9.83 9.66
CA PHE A 519 21.30 -9.24 10.64
C PHE A 519 20.71 -10.29 11.58
N ILE A 520 20.40 -9.84 12.79
CA ILE A 520 19.59 -10.55 13.77
C ILE A 520 18.26 -9.81 13.93
N LEU A 521 17.19 -10.57 14.14
CA LEU A 521 15.84 -10.07 14.29
C LEU A 521 15.24 -10.70 15.54
N LYS A 522 14.62 -9.87 16.38
CA LYS A 522 13.81 -10.35 17.50
C LYS A 522 12.50 -9.58 17.54
N LEU A 523 11.39 -10.30 17.58
CA LEU A 523 10.04 -9.77 17.62
C LEU A 523 9.29 -10.32 18.82
N ASP A 524 8.33 -9.54 19.33
CA ASP A 524 7.32 -10.07 20.24
C ASP A 524 6.44 -11.08 19.48
N SER A 525 6.13 -12.19 20.15
CA SER A 525 5.16 -13.20 19.72
C SER A 525 3.82 -12.62 19.25
N LYS A 526 3.35 -11.52 19.85
CA LYS A 526 2.09 -10.86 19.47
C LYS A 526 2.12 -10.17 18.11
N VAL A 527 3.31 -9.88 17.61
CA VAL A 527 3.56 -9.08 16.41
C VAL A 527 4.03 -9.95 15.24
N TYR A 528 4.18 -11.26 15.46
CA TYR A 528 4.70 -12.19 14.48
C TYR A 528 3.65 -12.51 13.40
N GLU A 529 3.55 -11.64 12.39
CA GLU A 529 2.87 -11.91 11.13
C GLU A 529 3.88 -11.88 9.97
N GLU A 530 3.82 -12.88 9.08
CA GLU A 530 4.75 -12.99 7.95
C GLU A 530 4.75 -11.74 7.06
N CYS A 531 3.59 -11.13 6.84
CA CYS A 531 3.47 -9.93 6.01
C CYS A 531 4.23 -8.73 6.58
N ILE A 532 4.17 -8.52 7.89
CA ILE A 532 4.90 -7.47 8.62
C ILE A 532 6.40 -7.73 8.54
N LEU A 533 6.79 -9.00 8.76
CA LEU A 533 8.18 -9.42 8.72
C LEU A 533 8.84 -9.15 7.36
N LYS A 534 8.14 -9.42 6.25
CA LYS A 534 8.65 -9.11 4.89
C LYS A 534 8.95 -7.63 4.73
N ARG A 535 8.14 -6.74 5.32
CA ARG A 535 8.30 -5.28 5.22
C ARG A 535 9.50 -4.78 6.01
N VAL A 536 9.63 -5.22 7.26
CA VAL A 536 10.77 -4.89 8.12
C VAL A 536 12.08 -5.36 7.47
N ILE A 537 12.13 -6.61 6.99
CA ILE A 537 13.32 -7.16 6.33
C ILE A 537 13.62 -6.39 5.04
N ASN A 538 12.62 -6.02 4.24
CA ASN A 538 12.82 -5.24 3.02
C ASN A 538 13.48 -3.87 3.29
N THR A 539 13.07 -3.19 4.37
CA THR A 539 13.69 -1.93 4.81
C THR A 539 15.15 -2.14 5.21
N VAL A 540 15.43 -3.17 6.01
CA VAL A 540 16.79 -3.46 6.50
C VAL A 540 17.72 -3.90 5.35
N LEU A 541 17.23 -4.71 4.42
CA LEU A 541 17.99 -5.11 3.24
C LEU A 541 18.26 -3.93 2.31
N SER A 542 17.33 -2.97 2.22
CA SER A 542 17.54 -1.71 1.50
C SER A 542 18.69 -0.90 2.11
N VAL A 543 18.73 -0.81 3.44
CA VAL A 543 19.83 -0.16 4.18
C VAL A 543 21.16 -0.86 3.96
N LEU A 544 21.20 -2.19 4.10
CA LEU A 544 22.42 -2.98 3.91
C LEU A 544 22.95 -2.85 2.49
N LYS A 545 22.05 -2.92 1.48
CA LYS A 545 22.42 -2.72 0.09
C LYS A 545 22.95 -1.32 -0.18
N THR A 546 22.35 -0.28 0.42
CA THR A 546 22.89 1.09 0.36
C THR A 546 24.22 1.25 1.09
N SER A 547 24.49 0.40 2.09
CA SER A 547 25.79 0.33 2.75
C SER A 547 26.83 -0.47 1.97
N GLY A 548 26.49 -1.00 0.78
CA GLY A 548 27.39 -1.76 -0.09
C GLY A 548 27.33 -3.28 0.06
N ALA A 549 26.38 -3.81 0.85
CA ALA A 549 26.22 -5.25 1.04
C ALA A 549 25.93 -5.98 -0.29
N THR A 550 26.71 -7.04 -0.55
CA THR A 550 26.50 -7.94 -1.70
C THR A 550 25.94 -9.29 -1.26
N THR A 551 26.22 -9.70 -0.03
CA THR A 551 25.72 -10.94 0.57
C THR A 551 25.23 -10.65 1.98
N VAL A 552 24.04 -11.11 2.34
CA VAL A 552 23.45 -10.90 3.66
C VAL A 552 23.12 -12.25 4.28
N TYR A 553 23.73 -12.56 5.42
CA TYR A 553 23.48 -13.77 6.18
C TYR A 553 22.42 -13.54 7.27
N HIS A 554 21.56 -14.53 7.47
CA HIS A 554 20.62 -14.59 8.59
C HIS A 554 20.66 -15.99 9.20
N LYS A 555 20.66 -16.06 10.53
CA LYS A 555 20.52 -17.32 11.24
C LYS A 555 19.03 -17.58 11.44
N LEU A 556 18.56 -18.76 11.08
CA LEU A 556 17.19 -19.14 11.38
C LEU A 556 17.08 -19.38 12.88
N ASP A 557 16.20 -18.63 13.52
CA ASP A 557 15.77 -18.92 14.88
C ASP A 557 14.52 -19.81 14.74
N GLY A 558 14.34 -20.83 15.58
CA GLY A 558 13.28 -21.86 15.40
C GLY A 558 11.83 -21.36 15.28
N VAL A 559 11.59 -20.06 15.47
CA VAL A 559 10.33 -19.34 15.21
C VAL A 559 10.11 -19.05 13.71
N THR A 560 11.18 -18.92 12.93
CA THR A 560 11.16 -18.53 11.52
C THR A 560 11.16 -19.73 10.57
N ASN A 561 10.20 -19.76 9.64
CA ASN A 561 10.10 -20.83 8.64
C ASN A 561 11.15 -20.62 7.53
N GLN A 562 11.84 -21.68 7.12
CA GLN A 562 12.77 -21.66 5.99
C GLN A 562 12.08 -21.24 4.69
N ASP A 563 10.83 -21.66 4.47
CA ASP A 563 10.04 -21.32 3.27
C ASP A 563 9.85 -19.81 3.12
N PHE A 564 9.66 -19.12 4.23
CA PHE A 564 9.49 -17.67 4.27
C PHE A 564 10.73 -16.94 3.71
N PHE A 565 11.93 -17.36 4.13
CA PHE A 565 13.18 -16.77 3.67
C PHE A 565 13.52 -17.17 2.23
N LEU A 566 13.14 -18.38 1.81
CA LEU A 566 13.22 -18.79 0.40
C LEU A 566 12.36 -17.88 -0.49
N GLU A 567 11.13 -17.55 -0.06
CA GLU A 567 10.27 -16.58 -0.76
C GLU A 567 10.91 -15.19 -0.82
N LEU A 568 11.66 -14.75 0.20
CA LEU A 568 12.41 -13.49 0.18
C LEU A 568 13.69 -13.53 -0.69
N GLY A 569 13.98 -14.66 -1.33
CA GLY A 569 15.14 -14.85 -2.19
C GLY A 569 16.43 -15.20 -1.43
N PHE A 570 16.33 -15.64 -0.17
CA PHE A 570 17.46 -16.24 0.53
C PHE A 570 17.61 -17.71 0.15
N PHE A 571 18.83 -18.23 0.25
CA PHE A 571 19.16 -19.62 -0.03
C PHE A 571 19.81 -20.27 1.19
N PRO A 572 19.59 -21.57 1.43
CA PRO A 572 20.23 -22.27 2.53
C PRO A 572 21.74 -22.40 2.30
N VAL A 573 22.54 -22.21 3.35
CA VAL A 573 23.96 -22.54 3.36
C VAL A 573 24.11 -24.05 3.62
N GLN A 574 24.91 -24.77 2.83
CA GLN A 574 25.10 -26.21 3.04
C GLN A 574 25.63 -26.51 4.45
N GLY A 575 24.89 -27.33 5.20
CA GLY A 575 25.33 -27.90 6.47
C GLY A 575 25.04 -27.06 7.74
N ASP A 576 24.32 -25.95 7.65
CA ASP A 576 23.98 -25.08 8.78
C ASP A 576 22.52 -24.59 8.74
N GLU A 577 21.91 -24.29 9.91
CA GLU A 577 20.62 -23.56 10.06
C GLU A 577 20.76 -22.07 9.68
N LYS A 578 21.29 -21.79 8.49
CA LYS A 578 21.62 -20.44 8.03
C LYS A 578 21.13 -20.21 6.61
N MET A 579 20.60 -19.03 6.40
CA MET A 579 20.16 -18.55 5.10
C MET A 579 21.07 -17.40 4.64
N PHE A 580 21.34 -17.30 3.35
CA PHE A 580 22.06 -16.17 2.78
C PHE A 580 21.30 -15.62 1.57
N TRP A 581 21.18 -14.30 1.51
CA TRP A 581 20.77 -13.58 0.31
C TRP A 581 22.01 -13.08 -0.41
N ARG A 582 21.99 -13.09 -1.74
CA ARG A 582 23.06 -12.53 -2.56
C ARG A 582 22.47 -11.60 -3.61
N SER A 583 22.97 -10.37 -3.69
CA SER A 583 22.70 -9.51 -4.82
C SER A 583 23.35 -10.14 -6.04
N LEU A 584 22.54 -10.48 -7.05
CA LEU A 584 23.05 -10.74 -8.40
C LEU A 584 23.58 -9.45 -9.03
#